data_AF-A0A2W4QS36-F1
#
_entry.id   AF-A0A2W4QS36-F1
#
_cell.length_a   1.000
_cell.length_b   1.000
_cell.length_c   1.000
_cell.angle_alpha   90.00
_cell.angle_beta   90.00
_cell.angle_gamma   90.00
#
_symmetry.space_group_name_H-M   'P 1'
#
loop_
_entity.id
_entity.type
_entity.pdbx_description
1 polymer ?
#
loop_
_entity_poly.entity_id
_entity_poly.type
_entity_poly.pdbx_seq_one_letter_code
_entity_poly.pdbx_strand_id
1 'polypeptide(L)'
;MLYLFQSNRLETLLEQLAAEVARPQRKPLASETIIVQSKGMGRWISMGLAAKQSICANVRFPLPASALWELLRGVFGELPVRSAFSPEAMTFRLMDWLSKPQNLKHTPILANYLRGGDDLNAVKFSRHSGMDCRNPDCRDATNPCHPWSLGSGDPCRNDEGILNSTVLGDDLRRFELAKRIADLFDQYLIYRPDWMAAWERGETLGLGTDEEWQALLWRELVATVKEPHYGHLVDRLLHMIESGEGKIRLPERLMLFGISSLPPMFL
;
A
#
# COMPACT_ATOMS: atom_id res chain seq x y z
N MET A 1 24.31 -10.51 -16.01
CA MET A 1 25.37 -10.62 -14.99
C MET A 1 24.93 -9.81 -13.78
N LEU A 2 24.92 -10.43 -12.59
CA LEU A 2 24.60 -9.75 -11.33
C LEU A 2 25.90 -9.32 -10.65
N TYR A 3 26.04 -8.04 -10.33
CA TYR A 3 27.21 -7.50 -9.63
C TYR A 3 26.81 -7.11 -8.21
N LEU A 4 27.55 -7.60 -7.22
CA LEU A 4 27.35 -7.29 -5.81
C LEU A 4 28.51 -6.45 -5.28
N PHE A 5 28.21 -5.23 -4.85
CA PHE A 5 29.17 -4.33 -4.20
C PHE A 5 28.85 -4.24 -2.71
N GLN A 6 29.83 -4.51 -1.86
CA GLN A 6 29.68 -4.47 -0.40
C GLN A 6 30.62 -3.43 0.20
N SER A 7 30.14 -2.70 1.20
CA SER A 7 30.94 -1.77 1.99
C SER A 7 30.30 -1.56 3.36
N ASN A 8 31.10 -1.13 4.33
CA ASN A 8 30.65 -0.69 5.65
C ASN A 8 30.29 0.82 5.69
N ARG A 9 30.45 1.54 4.58
CA ARG A 9 30.11 2.96 4.44
C ARG A 9 29.29 3.18 3.17
N LEU A 10 28.14 3.85 3.30
CA LEU A 10 27.27 4.15 2.16
C LEU A 10 27.93 5.14 1.19
N GLU A 11 28.80 6.01 1.67
CA GLU A 11 29.55 6.98 0.89
C GLU A 11 30.47 6.29 -0.14
N THR A 12 31.10 5.18 0.24
CA THR A 12 31.94 4.39 -0.67
C THR A 12 31.09 3.68 -1.73
N LEU A 13 29.91 3.17 -1.36
CA LEU A 13 28.98 2.61 -2.35
C LEU A 13 28.46 3.70 -3.28
N LEU A 14 28.21 4.91 -2.77
CA LEU A 14 27.78 6.06 -3.57
C LEU A 14 28.85 6.47 -4.58
N GLU A 15 30.13 6.38 -4.22
CA GLU A 15 31.25 6.58 -5.15
C GLU A 15 31.23 5.58 -6.30
N GLN A 16 31.05 4.31 -5.98
CA GLN A 16 30.91 3.27 -7.01
C GLN A 16 29.67 3.49 -7.87
N LEU A 17 28.53 3.83 -7.26
CA LEU A 17 27.28 4.15 -7.95
C LEU A 17 27.47 5.33 -8.92
N ALA A 18 28.15 6.39 -8.48
CA ALA A 18 28.44 7.55 -9.32
C ALA A 18 29.31 7.17 -10.53
N ALA A 19 30.31 6.31 -10.34
CA ALA A 19 31.14 5.80 -11.44
C ALA A 19 30.33 4.98 -12.45
N GLU A 20 29.37 4.18 -12.00
CA GLU A 20 28.49 3.40 -12.88
C GLU A 20 27.47 4.29 -13.62
N VAL A 21 26.86 5.26 -12.95
CA VAL A 21 25.94 6.24 -13.55
C VAL A 21 26.64 7.11 -14.60
N ALA A 22 27.92 7.44 -14.40
CA ALA A 22 28.71 8.22 -15.36
C ALA A 22 28.95 7.50 -16.70
N ARG A 23 28.79 6.16 -16.75
CA ARG A 23 28.89 5.40 -18.01
C ARG A 23 27.62 5.61 -18.83
N PRO A 24 27.68 6.06 -20.09
CA PRO A 24 26.48 6.33 -20.89
C PRO A 24 25.68 5.06 -21.16
N GLN A 25 24.35 5.16 -21.11
CA GLN A 25 23.43 4.12 -21.58
C GLN A 25 23.40 4.10 -23.12
N ARG A 26 22.99 2.97 -23.72
CA ARG A 26 22.87 2.83 -25.18
C ARG A 26 21.78 3.74 -25.78
N LYS A 27 20.75 4.08 -25.00
CA LYS A 27 19.63 4.90 -25.46
C LYS A 27 19.82 6.38 -25.07
N PRO A 28 19.75 7.35 -25.99
CA PRO A 28 20.08 8.76 -25.75
C PRO A 28 19.34 9.50 -24.62
N LEU A 29 18.16 9.02 -24.19
CA LEU A 29 17.35 9.64 -23.13
C LEU A 29 16.83 8.62 -22.11
N ALA A 30 17.43 7.44 -22.05
CA ALA A 30 17.00 6.46 -21.07
C ALA A 30 17.33 6.94 -19.64
N SER A 31 16.36 6.77 -18.74
CA SER A 31 16.47 7.17 -17.35
C SER A 31 17.22 6.12 -16.55
N GLU A 32 18.12 6.54 -15.65
CA GLU A 32 18.68 5.65 -14.66
C GLU A 32 17.62 5.23 -13.64
N THR A 33 17.61 3.95 -13.27
CA THR A 33 16.70 3.44 -12.25
C THR A 33 17.52 2.83 -11.11
N ILE A 34 17.43 3.47 -9.95
CA ILE A 34 18.15 3.09 -8.73
C ILE A 34 17.10 2.72 -7.68
N ILE A 35 16.90 1.43 -7.45
CA ILE A 35 15.96 0.93 -6.45
C ILE A 35 16.53 1.22 -5.07
N VAL A 36 15.71 1.85 -4.23
CA VAL A 36 16.10 2.28 -2.88
C VAL A 36 15.13 1.74 -1.83
N GLN A 37 15.62 1.56 -0.60
CA GLN A 37 14.78 1.13 0.52
C GLN A 37 13.75 2.19 0.96
N SER A 38 14.02 3.47 0.70
CA SER A 38 13.18 4.56 1.17
C SER A 38 13.32 5.81 0.30
N LYS A 39 12.30 6.67 0.34
CA LYS A 39 12.33 7.99 -0.32
C LYS A 39 13.47 8.87 0.20
N GLY A 40 13.81 8.75 1.49
CA GLY A 40 14.92 9.48 2.10
C GLY A 40 16.27 9.08 1.50
N MET A 41 16.48 7.78 1.29
CA MET A 41 17.68 7.26 0.61
C MET A 41 17.77 7.80 -0.81
N GLY A 42 16.68 7.79 -1.58
CA GLY A 42 16.65 8.38 -2.92
C GLY A 42 17.06 9.86 -2.94
N ARG A 43 16.57 10.66 -1.98
CA ARG A 43 16.96 12.06 -1.84
C ARG A 43 18.43 12.23 -1.49
N TRP A 44 18.95 11.40 -0.57
CA TRP A 44 20.35 11.41 -0.18
C TRP A 44 21.26 11.06 -1.36
N ILE A 45 20.94 10.02 -2.13
CA ILE A 45 21.67 9.65 -3.35
C ILE A 45 21.61 10.79 -4.37
N SER A 46 20.45 11.39 -4.59
CA SER A 46 20.31 12.50 -5.54
C SER A 46 21.23 13.68 -5.21
N MET A 47 21.29 14.07 -3.93
CA MET A 47 22.22 15.12 -3.47
C MET A 47 23.68 14.67 -3.60
N GLY A 48 23.98 13.41 -3.28
CA GLY A 48 25.32 12.84 -3.36
C GLY A 48 25.86 12.74 -4.80
N LEU A 49 25.02 12.34 -5.75
CA LEU A 49 25.33 12.33 -7.17
C LEU A 49 25.53 13.75 -7.70
N ALA A 50 24.63 14.68 -7.35
CA ALA A 50 24.76 16.08 -7.77
C ALA A 50 26.04 16.74 -7.22
N ALA A 51 26.44 16.44 -5.98
CA ALA A 51 27.69 16.94 -5.42
C ALA A 51 28.93 16.41 -6.15
N LYS A 52 28.88 15.17 -6.67
CA LYS A 52 30.00 14.53 -7.37
C LYS A 52 30.06 14.84 -8.87
N GLN A 53 28.91 15.05 -9.52
CA GLN A 53 28.79 15.21 -10.99
C GLN A 53 28.21 16.57 -11.40
N SER A 54 28.11 17.52 -10.45
CA SER A 54 27.47 18.85 -10.59
C SER A 54 25.96 18.83 -10.82
N ILE A 55 25.38 17.72 -11.30
CA ILE A 55 23.94 17.56 -11.53
C ILE A 55 23.50 16.12 -11.28
N CYS A 56 22.27 15.94 -10.81
CA CYS A 56 21.57 14.66 -10.80
C CYS A 56 20.23 14.84 -11.51
N ALA A 57 20.11 14.36 -12.75
CA ALA A 57 18.93 14.51 -13.59
C ALA A 57 18.59 13.21 -14.31
N ASN A 58 17.31 13.02 -14.67
CA ASN A 58 16.80 11.81 -15.32
C ASN A 58 17.10 10.50 -14.56
N VAL A 59 17.12 10.56 -13.23
CA VAL A 59 17.30 9.42 -12.33
C VAL A 59 16.01 9.17 -11.56
N ARG A 60 15.57 7.92 -11.50
CA ARG A 60 14.40 7.48 -10.73
C ARG A 60 14.81 6.64 -9.53
N PHE A 61 14.09 6.83 -8.42
CA PHE A 61 14.32 6.13 -7.15
C PHE A 61 13.09 5.33 -6.68
N PRO A 62 12.66 4.29 -7.42
CA PRO A 62 11.52 3.47 -7.02
C PRO A 62 11.85 2.60 -5.80
N LEU A 63 10.81 2.23 -5.05
CA LEU A 63 10.90 1.20 -4.01
C LEU A 63 10.88 -0.21 -4.66
N PRO A 64 11.38 -1.27 -3.99
CA PRO A 64 11.48 -2.60 -4.58
C PRO A 64 10.18 -3.13 -5.17
N ALA A 65 9.08 -3.09 -4.42
CA ALA A 65 7.77 -3.59 -4.88
C ALA A 65 7.25 -2.82 -6.11
N SER A 66 7.37 -1.49 -6.11
CA SER A 66 6.95 -0.66 -7.25
C SER A 66 7.83 -0.91 -8.47
N ALA A 67 9.14 -1.05 -8.28
CA ALA A 67 10.08 -1.33 -9.36
C ALA A 67 9.79 -2.71 -10.00
N LEU A 68 9.54 -3.74 -9.19
CA LEU A 68 9.20 -5.07 -9.71
C LEU A 68 7.85 -5.04 -10.43
N TRP A 69 6.83 -4.34 -9.92
CA TRP A 69 5.57 -4.16 -10.65
C TRP A 69 5.78 -3.48 -12.02
N GLU A 70 6.60 -2.43 -12.08
CA GLU A 70 6.94 -1.77 -13.34
C GLU A 70 7.62 -2.71 -14.34
N LEU A 71 8.54 -3.56 -13.86
CA LEU A 71 9.18 -4.59 -14.68
C LEU A 71 8.15 -5.60 -15.19
N LEU A 72 7.28 -6.13 -14.33
CA LEU A 72 6.23 -7.08 -14.71
C LEU A 72 5.29 -6.49 -15.78
N ARG A 73 4.88 -5.22 -15.63
CA ARG A 73 4.10 -4.53 -16.68
C ARG A 73 4.88 -4.41 -17.99
N GLY A 74 6.19 -4.16 -17.93
CA GLY A 74 7.04 -4.10 -19.12
C GLY A 74 7.17 -5.43 -19.86
N VAL A 75 7.07 -6.56 -19.13
CA VAL A 75 7.14 -7.91 -19.70
C VAL A 75 5.78 -8.37 -20.21
N PHE A 76 4.72 -8.23 -19.42
CA PHE A 76 3.39 -8.78 -19.72
C PHE A 76 2.45 -7.82 -20.46
N GLY A 77 2.74 -6.51 -20.47
CA GLY A 77 2.06 -5.48 -21.28
C GLY A 77 0.64 -5.12 -20.84
N GLU A 78 -0.23 -6.10 -20.62
CA GLU A 78 -1.67 -5.95 -20.33
C GLU A 78 -1.99 -5.83 -18.82
N LEU A 79 -1.07 -5.25 -18.04
CA LEU A 79 -1.24 -5.13 -16.59
C LEU A 79 -1.65 -3.70 -16.20
N PRO A 80 -2.60 -3.53 -15.26
CA PRO A 80 -3.06 -2.22 -14.81
C PRO A 80 -1.94 -1.43 -14.14
N VAL A 81 -2.11 -0.10 -14.08
CA VAL A 81 -1.11 0.80 -13.50
C VAL A 81 -0.82 0.42 -12.04
N ARG A 82 -1.85 0.05 -11.29
CA ARG A 82 -1.75 -0.49 -9.93
C ARG A 82 -2.26 -1.93 -9.93
N SER A 83 -1.65 -2.79 -9.11
CA SER A 83 -2.16 -4.14 -8.91
C SER A 83 -3.59 -4.10 -8.38
N ALA A 84 -4.44 -4.98 -8.91
CA ALA A 84 -5.79 -5.19 -8.39
C ALA A 84 -5.78 -5.75 -6.95
N PHE A 85 -4.64 -6.31 -6.54
CA PHE A 85 -4.36 -6.81 -5.19
C PHE A 85 -3.51 -5.83 -4.37
N SER A 86 -3.57 -4.52 -4.64
CA SER A 86 -2.97 -3.55 -3.72
C SER A 86 -3.76 -3.50 -2.39
N PRO A 87 -3.11 -3.21 -1.25
CA PRO A 87 -3.80 -3.12 0.04
C PRO A 87 -5.03 -2.21 -0.01
N GLU A 88 -4.94 -1.08 -0.71
CA GLU A 88 -6.04 -0.14 -0.86
C GLU A 88 -7.21 -0.75 -1.64
N ALA A 89 -6.94 -1.43 -2.76
CA ALA A 89 -7.97 -2.06 -3.57
C ALA A 89 -8.63 -3.23 -2.83
N MET A 90 -7.83 -4.07 -2.16
CA MET A 90 -8.32 -5.20 -1.36
C MET A 90 -9.17 -4.70 -0.19
N THR A 91 -8.79 -3.61 0.48
CA THR A 91 -9.55 -3.04 1.60
C THR A 91 -10.99 -2.77 1.21
N PHE A 92 -11.24 -2.08 0.09
CA PHE A 92 -12.61 -1.77 -0.33
C PHE A 92 -13.39 -3.00 -0.80
N ARG A 93 -12.73 -3.95 -1.48
CA ARG A 93 -13.37 -5.22 -1.89
C ARG A 93 -13.76 -6.05 -0.68
N LEU A 94 -12.88 -6.15 0.32
CA LEU A 94 -13.12 -6.85 1.57
C LEU A 94 -14.20 -6.13 2.39
N MET A 95 -14.22 -4.80 2.41
CA MET A 95 -15.28 -4.04 3.06
C MET A 95 -16.66 -4.31 2.44
N ASP A 96 -16.76 -4.34 1.11
CA ASP A 96 -17.99 -4.73 0.41
C ASP A 96 -18.36 -6.19 0.72
N TRP A 97 -17.39 -7.10 0.70
CA TRP A 97 -17.62 -8.51 1.03
C TRP A 97 -18.14 -8.69 2.47
N LEU A 98 -17.55 -7.98 3.45
CA LEU A 98 -17.94 -8.01 4.86
C LEU A 98 -19.30 -7.34 5.12
N SER A 99 -19.81 -6.54 4.18
CA SER A 99 -21.13 -5.90 4.30
C SER A 99 -22.29 -6.88 4.03
N LYS A 100 -22.01 -8.01 3.36
CA LYS A 100 -23.01 -9.00 2.93
C LYS A 100 -23.28 -10.04 4.03
N PRO A 101 -24.50 -10.14 4.60
CA PRO A 101 -24.78 -11.08 5.70
C PRO A 101 -24.60 -12.56 5.34
N GLN A 102 -24.79 -12.94 4.06
CA GLN A 102 -24.56 -14.32 3.64
C GLN A 102 -23.10 -14.77 3.82
N ASN A 103 -22.15 -13.85 3.66
CA ASN A 103 -20.72 -14.12 3.70
C ASN A 103 -20.27 -14.39 5.14
N LEU A 104 -20.84 -13.65 6.09
CA LEU A 104 -20.55 -13.77 7.52
C LEU A 104 -21.02 -15.10 8.14
N LYS A 105 -21.90 -15.86 7.49
CA LYS A 105 -22.35 -17.18 7.96
C LYS A 105 -21.21 -18.19 8.03
N HIS A 106 -20.25 -18.07 7.13
CA HIS A 106 -19.09 -18.97 7.06
C HIS A 106 -17.92 -18.51 7.94
N THR A 107 -18.02 -17.34 8.57
CA THR A 107 -16.94 -16.72 9.34
C THR A 107 -17.46 -16.21 10.69
N PRO A 108 -17.75 -17.09 11.67
CA PRO A 108 -18.38 -16.71 12.93
C PRO A 108 -17.50 -15.75 13.75
N ILE A 109 -16.18 -15.88 13.69
CA ILE A 109 -15.22 -15.01 14.37
C ILE A 109 -15.37 -13.56 13.87
N LEU A 110 -15.38 -13.35 12.56
CA LEU A 110 -15.53 -12.02 11.96
C LEU A 110 -16.92 -11.44 12.24
N ALA A 111 -17.96 -12.28 12.18
CA ALA A 111 -19.31 -11.88 12.49
C ALA A 111 -19.47 -11.43 13.96
N ASN A 112 -18.73 -12.03 14.89
CA ASN A 112 -18.73 -11.64 16.29
C ASN A 112 -17.97 -10.32 16.51
N TYR A 113 -16.82 -10.15 15.84
CA TYR A 113 -16.06 -8.90 15.88
C TYR A 113 -16.89 -7.71 15.38
N LEU A 114 -17.55 -7.86 14.22
CA LEU A 114 -18.37 -6.81 13.63
C LEU A 114 -19.63 -6.49 14.47
N ARG A 115 -20.13 -7.44 15.27
CA ARG A 115 -21.26 -7.22 16.19
C ARG A 115 -20.90 -6.47 17.46
N GLY A 116 -19.61 -6.16 17.69
CA GLY A 116 -19.18 -5.30 18.79
C GLY A 116 -18.65 -6.02 20.03
N GLY A 117 -17.93 -7.12 19.85
CA GLY A 117 -17.08 -7.64 20.93
C GLY A 117 -15.91 -6.69 21.23
N ASP A 118 -15.97 -6.07 22.40
CA ASP A 118 -15.04 -5.13 23.04
C ASP A 118 -15.09 -3.64 22.61
N ASP A 119 -15.57 -2.84 23.56
CA ASP A 119 -15.74 -1.38 23.62
C ASP A 119 -14.42 -0.56 23.57
N LEU A 120 -13.36 -1.07 22.95
CA LEU A 120 -12.05 -0.39 22.98
C LEU A 120 -11.87 0.72 21.93
N ASN A 121 -12.79 0.84 20.96
CA ASN A 121 -12.72 1.86 19.89
C ASN A 121 -13.97 2.78 19.83
N ALA A 122 -14.64 3.02 20.96
CA ALA A 122 -15.61 4.12 21.03
C ALA A 122 -14.86 5.45 20.84
N VAL A 123 -14.67 5.86 19.59
CA VAL A 123 -14.17 7.19 19.24
C VAL A 123 -15.25 8.17 19.68
N LYS A 124 -15.14 8.68 20.90
CA LYS A 124 -15.84 9.89 21.33
C LYS A 124 -15.30 11.02 20.44
N PHE A 125 -15.97 11.27 19.33
CA PHE A 125 -15.79 12.51 18.58
C PHE A 125 -16.35 13.65 19.42
N SER A 126 -15.54 14.17 20.34
CA SER A 126 -15.78 15.48 20.90
C SER A 126 -15.38 16.50 19.85
N ARG A 127 -16.30 16.81 18.93
CA ARG A 127 -16.16 18.00 18.09
C ARG A 127 -16.22 19.20 19.03
N HIS A 128 -15.05 19.81 19.26
CA HIS A 128 -15.03 21.17 19.78
C HIS A 128 -15.73 22.02 18.72
N SER A 129 -16.96 22.48 19.01
CA SER A 129 -17.42 23.70 18.36
C SER A 129 -16.39 24.75 18.73
N GLY A 130 -15.78 25.37 17.72
CA GLY A 130 -14.85 26.46 17.94
C GLY A 130 -15.59 27.59 18.65
N MET A 131 -15.57 27.59 19.97
CA MET A 131 -15.63 28.83 20.72
C MET A 131 -14.30 29.52 20.45
N ASP A 132 -14.35 30.64 19.74
CA ASP A 132 -13.19 31.49 19.57
C ASP A 132 -12.85 32.08 20.96
N CYS A 133 -11.99 31.39 21.69
CA CYS A 133 -11.57 31.76 23.06
C CYS A 133 -10.81 33.08 23.13
N ARG A 134 -10.62 33.79 22.00
CA ARG A 134 -9.91 35.07 21.92
C ARG A 134 -10.80 36.28 22.14
N ASN A 135 -12.13 36.14 22.08
CA ASN A 135 -13.04 37.25 22.38
C ASN A 135 -13.49 37.22 23.86
N PRO A 136 -13.05 38.16 24.71
CA PRO A 136 -13.42 38.19 26.13
C PRO A 136 -14.91 38.38 26.37
N ASP A 137 -15.61 39.00 25.41
CA ASP A 137 -17.01 39.43 25.55
C ASP A 137 -18.03 38.29 25.40
N CYS A 138 -17.60 37.09 24.98
CA CYS A 138 -18.47 35.93 24.82
C CYS A 138 -18.44 34.97 26.02
N ARG A 139 -17.85 35.37 27.15
CA ARG A 139 -17.71 34.51 28.35
C ARG A 139 -18.88 34.58 29.33
N ASP A 140 -19.75 35.58 29.22
CA ASP A 140 -20.85 35.77 30.16
C ASP A 140 -22.17 35.32 29.53
N ALA A 141 -22.79 34.28 30.10
CA ALA A 141 -24.00 33.65 29.57
C ALA A 141 -25.27 34.52 29.65
N THR A 142 -25.14 35.74 30.17
CA THR A 142 -26.23 36.68 30.45
C THR A 142 -26.36 37.81 29.42
N ASN A 143 -25.44 37.92 28.45
CA ASN A 143 -25.48 38.98 27.46
C ASN A 143 -26.15 38.52 26.15
N PRO A 144 -27.29 39.08 25.73
CA PRO A 144 -27.90 38.73 24.45
C PRO A 144 -27.08 39.38 23.32
N CYS A 145 -26.33 38.56 22.58
CA CYS A 145 -25.64 39.02 21.37
C CYS A 145 -26.64 39.67 20.40
N HIS A 146 -26.33 40.90 19.98
CA HIS A 146 -27.23 41.71 19.17
C HIS A 146 -27.51 41.12 17.78
N PRO A 147 -28.72 41.37 17.24
CA PRO A 147 -29.20 40.74 16.04
C PRO A 147 -28.75 41.55 14.81
N TRP A 148 -27.93 40.95 13.95
CA TRP A 148 -27.67 41.31 12.54
C TRP A 148 -26.64 42.43 12.25
N SER A 149 -25.43 42.00 11.89
CA SER A 149 -24.63 42.63 10.82
C SER A 149 -24.38 41.59 9.74
N LEU A 150 -25.18 41.67 8.68
CA LEU A 150 -25.23 40.75 7.54
C LEU A 150 -24.04 40.95 6.59
N GLY A 151 -23.30 39.86 6.35
CA GLY A 151 -22.30 39.74 5.30
C GLY A 151 -22.21 38.29 4.81
N SER A 152 -23.16 37.92 3.95
CA SER A 152 -23.22 36.72 3.09
C SER A 152 -23.02 35.32 3.69
N GLY A 153 -24.12 34.56 3.72
CA GLY A 153 -24.12 33.09 3.71
C GLY A 153 -24.30 32.48 5.09
N ASP A 154 -25.46 31.90 5.34
CA ASP A 154 -25.78 31.14 6.55
C ASP A 154 -24.65 30.17 6.94
N PRO A 155 -24.23 30.19 8.22
CA PRO A 155 -23.65 29.00 8.82
C PRO A 155 -24.40 28.61 10.09
N CYS A 156 -24.85 27.36 10.06
CA CYS A 156 -25.08 26.48 11.20
C CYS A 156 -26.33 26.77 12.03
N ARG A 157 -27.49 26.57 11.40
CA ARG A 157 -28.57 25.88 12.10
C ARG A 157 -28.04 24.48 12.44
N ASN A 158 -27.88 24.18 13.73
CA ASN A 158 -27.69 22.82 14.19
C ASN A 158 -28.99 22.07 13.91
N ASP A 159 -29.08 21.40 12.77
CA ASP A 159 -29.96 20.25 12.68
C ASP A 159 -29.32 19.19 13.58
N GLU A 160 -29.89 18.95 14.75
CA GLU A 160 -29.63 17.74 15.54
C GLU A 160 -30.18 16.53 14.77
N GLY A 161 -29.57 16.25 13.62
CA GLY A 161 -29.60 14.93 13.03
C GLY A 161 -28.70 14.05 13.87
N ILE A 162 -29.31 13.11 14.61
CA ILE A 162 -28.60 11.95 15.13
C ILE A 162 -28.05 11.21 13.89
N LEU A 163 -26.84 11.55 13.46
CA LEU A 163 -26.03 10.60 12.71
C LEU A 163 -25.80 9.47 13.70
N ASN A 164 -26.54 8.37 13.54
CA ASN A 164 -26.45 7.19 14.41
C ASN A 164 -24.96 6.87 14.62
N SER A 165 -24.44 7.22 15.80
CA SER A 165 -23.05 7.00 16.18
C SER A 165 -22.70 5.51 16.12
N THR A 166 -23.72 4.64 16.23
CA THR A 166 -23.69 3.21 15.96
C THR A 166 -23.41 2.85 14.50
N VAL A 167 -24.09 3.48 13.53
CA VAL A 167 -23.92 3.15 12.09
C VAL A 167 -22.54 3.58 11.59
N LEU A 168 -22.10 4.78 11.99
CA LEU A 168 -20.74 5.25 11.70
C LEU A 168 -19.66 4.38 12.39
N GLY A 169 -19.96 3.87 13.58
CA GLY A 169 -19.08 2.95 14.32
C GLY A 169 -18.94 1.59 13.64
N ASP A 170 -20.04 1.05 13.11
CA ASP A 170 -20.05 -0.26 12.44
C ASP A 170 -19.32 -0.22 11.10
N ASP A 171 -19.52 0.85 10.31
CA ASP A 171 -18.79 1.03 9.05
C ASP A 171 -17.30 1.28 9.27
N LEU A 172 -16.93 2.01 10.34
CA LEU A 172 -15.53 2.22 10.72
C LEU A 172 -14.87 0.90 11.14
N ARG A 173 -15.50 0.10 11.99
CA ARG A 173 -14.99 -1.23 12.40
C ARG A 173 -14.82 -2.15 11.20
N ARG A 174 -15.79 -2.15 10.27
CA ARG A 174 -15.71 -2.94 9.03
C ARG A 174 -14.52 -2.49 8.18
N PHE A 175 -14.33 -1.19 8.02
CA PHE A 175 -13.20 -0.63 7.28
C PHE A 175 -11.85 -0.98 7.95
N GLU A 176 -11.74 -0.83 9.27
CA GLU A 176 -10.52 -1.19 10.01
C GLU A 176 -10.17 -2.67 9.88
N LEU A 177 -11.17 -3.55 10.01
CA LEU A 177 -10.99 -4.98 9.82
C LEU A 177 -10.57 -5.32 8.38
N ALA A 178 -11.28 -4.76 7.40
CA ALA A 178 -10.98 -4.97 5.98
C ALA A 178 -9.55 -4.53 5.64
N LYS A 179 -9.13 -3.38 6.19
CA LYS A 179 -7.77 -2.88 6.03
C LYS A 179 -6.73 -3.81 6.64
N ARG A 180 -6.94 -4.27 7.88
CA ARG A 180 -6.02 -5.21 8.54
C ARG A 180 -5.87 -6.53 7.77
N ILE A 181 -6.99 -7.06 7.24
CA ILE A 181 -6.95 -8.28 6.43
C ILE A 181 -6.22 -8.01 5.10
N ALA A 182 -6.48 -6.88 4.45
CA ALA A 182 -5.77 -6.49 3.22
C ALA A 182 -4.25 -6.36 3.44
N ASP A 183 -3.84 -5.73 4.55
CA ASP A 183 -2.43 -5.59 4.92
C ASP A 183 -1.77 -6.95 5.21
N LEU A 184 -2.51 -7.93 5.73
CA LEU A 184 -2.01 -9.32 5.91
C LEU A 184 -1.88 -10.05 4.58
N PHE A 185 -2.88 -9.95 3.69
CA PHE A 185 -2.81 -10.58 2.37
C PHE A 185 -1.70 -10.00 1.50
N ASP A 186 -1.43 -8.69 1.58
CA ASP A 186 -0.27 -8.08 0.92
C ASP A 186 1.06 -8.67 1.44
N GLN A 187 1.17 -8.89 2.75
CA GLN A 187 2.33 -9.56 3.33
C GLN A 187 2.43 -11.02 2.89
N TYR A 188 1.33 -11.77 2.85
CA TYR A 188 1.34 -13.17 2.42
C TYR A 188 1.73 -13.30 0.94
N LEU A 189 1.24 -12.40 0.08
CA LEU A 189 1.65 -12.33 -1.33
C LEU A 189 3.17 -12.18 -1.50
N ILE A 190 3.85 -11.57 -0.53
CA ILE A 190 5.30 -11.32 -0.56
C ILE A 190 6.10 -12.43 0.14
N TYR A 191 5.68 -12.82 1.34
CA TYR A 191 6.47 -13.68 2.22
C TYR A 191 6.04 -15.15 2.20
N ARG A 192 4.81 -15.46 1.79
CA ARG A 192 4.22 -16.81 1.74
C ARG A 192 3.37 -17.01 0.49
N PRO A 193 3.95 -16.86 -0.72
CA PRO A 193 3.20 -17.08 -1.96
C PRO A 193 2.68 -18.52 -2.07
N ASP A 194 3.32 -19.48 -1.41
CA ASP A 194 2.92 -20.87 -1.28
C ASP A 194 1.56 -21.04 -0.59
N TRP A 195 1.27 -20.25 0.45
CA TRP A 195 -0.02 -20.28 1.15
C TRP A 195 -1.13 -19.80 0.23
N MET A 196 -0.90 -18.68 -0.47
CA MET A 196 -1.88 -18.08 -1.38
C MET A 196 -2.22 -19.05 -2.52
N ALA A 197 -1.20 -19.69 -3.10
CA ALA A 197 -1.38 -20.68 -4.15
C ALA A 197 -2.14 -21.93 -3.66
N ALA A 198 -1.85 -22.43 -2.45
CA ALA A 198 -2.57 -23.56 -1.86
C ALA A 198 -4.05 -23.22 -1.62
N TRP A 199 -4.32 -22.05 -1.05
CA TRP A 199 -5.70 -21.60 -0.78
C TRP A 199 -6.51 -21.40 -2.06
N GLU A 200 -5.88 -20.94 -3.15
CA GLU A 200 -6.51 -20.84 -4.48
C GLU A 200 -6.91 -22.20 -5.05
N ARG A 201 -6.16 -23.26 -4.77
CA ARG A 201 -6.53 -24.65 -5.13
C ARG A 201 -7.59 -25.26 -4.20
N GLY A 202 -7.97 -24.55 -3.14
CA GLY A 202 -8.88 -25.08 -2.12
C GLY A 202 -8.20 -26.01 -1.11
N GLU A 203 -6.87 -26.04 -1.07
CA GLU A 203 -6.09 -26.82 -0.11
C GLU A 203 -5.94 -26.04 1.21
N THR A 204 -5.83 -26.77 2.32
CA THR A 204 -5.46 -26.23 3.64
C THR A 204 -4.11 -26.80 4.05
N LEU A 205 -3.32 -25.98 4.74
CA LEU A 205 -1.94 -26.25 5.17
C LEU A 205 -1.84 -26.56 6.68
N GLY A 206 -2.95 -26.48 7.42
CA GLY A 206 -3.01 -26.76 8.85
C GLY A 206 -2.39 -25.64 9.70
N LEU A 207 -2.58 -24.39 9.30
CA LEU A 207 -1.94 -23.20 9.90
C LEU A 207 -2.64 -22.71 11.18
N GLY A 208 -3.79 -23.30 11.53
CA GLY A 208 -4.54 -22.99 12.74
C GLY A 208 -6.02 -22.74 12.47
N THR A 209 -6.73 -22.25 13.48
CA THR A 209 -8.18 -22.03 13.44
C THR A 209 -8.61 -20.92 12.48
N ASP A 210 -7.69 -20.00 12.16
CA ASP A 210 -7.98 -18.86 11.30
C ASP A 210 -7.78 -19.14 9.81
N GLU A 211 -7.11 -20.24 9.47
CA GLU A 211 -6.81 -20.57 8.08
C GLU A 211 -8.06 -20.72 7.23
N GLU A 212 -9.09 -21.40 7.77
CA GLU A 212 -10.31 -21.72 7.02
C GLU A 212 -11.00 -20.45 6.51
N TRP A 213 -11.16 -19.44 7.36
CA TRP A 213 -11.82 -18.19 6.98
C TRP A 213 -10.92 -17.32 6.10
N GLN A 214 -9.60 -17.32 6.34
CA GLN A 214 -8.64 -16.58 5.52
C GLN A 214 -8.57 -17.15 4.09
N ALA A 215 -8.47 -18.46 3.95
CA ALA A 215 -8.46 -19.15 2.66
C ALA A 215 -9.76 -18.94 1.88
N LEU A 216 -10.91 -18.96 2.58
CA LEU A 216 -12.21 -18.65 1.98
C LEU A 216 -12.24 -17.21 1.45
N LEU A 217 -11.86 -16.23 2.27
CA LEU A 217 -11.79 -14.83 1.85
C LEU A 217 -10.85 -14.61 0.66
N TRP A 218 -9.69 -15.26 0.67
CA TRP A 218 -8.73 -15.16 -0.42
C TRP A 218 -9.31 -15.67 -1.73
N ARG A 219 -9.95 -16.85 -1.73
CA ARG A 219 -10.61 -17.41 -2.92
C ARG A 219 -11.71 -16.49 -3.45
N GLU A 220 -12.55 -15.96 -2.56
CA GLU A 220 -13.60 -15.00 -2.92
C GLU A 220 -13.01 -13.72 -3.53
N LEU A 221 -11.94 -13.20 -2.95
CA LEU A 221 -11.26 -12.02 -3.46
C LEU A 221 -10.69 -12.26 -4.87
N VAL A 222 -9.96 -13.37 -5.07
CA VAL A 222 -9.41 -13.76 -6.38
C VAL A 222 -10.52 -13.96 -7.40
N ALA A 223 -11.65 -14.59 -7.03
CA ALA A 223 -12.78 -14.77 -7.93
C ALA A 223 -13.41 -13.45 -8.42
N THR A 224 -13.26 -12.34 -7.68
CA THR A 224 -13.75 -11.00 -8.08
C THR A 224 -12.78 -10.24 -8.99
N VAL A 225 -11.55 -10.71 -9.17
CA VAL A 225 -10.48 -10.04 -9.90
C VAL A 225 -10.12 -10.91 -11.12
N LYS A 226 -10.05 -10.33 -12.32
CA LYS A 226 -9.65 -11.09 -13.52
C LYS A 226 -8.13 -11.13 -13.67
N GLU A 227 -7.47 -10.11 -13.17
CA GLU A 227 -6.03 -9.93 -13.24
C GLU A 227 -5.31 -10.92 -12.30
N PRO A 228 -4.14 -11.46 -12.70
CA PRO A 228 -3.34 -12.28 -11.81
C PRO A 228 -2.74 -11.44 -10.68
N HIS A 229 -2.64 -12.04 -9.50
CA HIS A 229 -1.92 -11.42 -8.38
C HIS A 229 -0.40 -11.51 -8.58
N TYR A 230 0.31 -10.84 -7.68
CA TYR A 230 1.74 -10.64 -7.76
C TYR A 230 2.55 -11.95 -7.82
N GLY A 231 2.25 -12.93 -6.94
CA GLY A 231 2.91 -14.23 -6.90
C GLY A 231 2.88 -14.97 -8.24
N HIS A 232 1.69 -15.14 -8.84
CA HIS A 232 1.55 -15.80 -10.14
C HIS A 232 2.31 -15.11 -11.27
N LEU A 233 2.39 -13.77 -11.25
CA LEU A 233 3.15 -13.03 -12.26
C LEU A 233 4.66 -13.26 -12.13
N VAL A 234 5.17 -13.33 -10.90
CA VAL A 234 6.58 -13.63 -10.64
C VAL A 234 6.91 -15.07 -11.05
N ASP A 235 6.08 -16.05 -10.67
CA ASP A 235 6.29 -17.46 -11.05
C ASP A 235 6.31 -17.64 -12.57
N ARG A 236 5.37 -16.98 -13.27
CA ARG A 236 5.32 -16.98 -14.73
C ARG A 236 6.55 -16.32 -15.35
N LEU A 237 7.04 -15.23 -14.77
CA LEU A 237 8.25 -14.56 -15.24
C LEU A 237 9.48 -15.46 -15.08
N LEU A 238 9.63 -16.11 -13.93
CA LEU A 238 10.74 -17.03 -13.67
C LEU A 238 10.71 -18.20 -14.65
N HIS A 239 9.54 -18.81 -14.86
CA HIS A 239 9.38 -19.89 -15.83
C HIS A 239 9.76 -19.47 -17.25
N MET A 240 9.38 -18.26 -17.68
CA MET A 240 9.77 -17.71 -18.99
C MET A 240 11.29 -17.48 -19.12
N ILE A 241 11.94 -17.02 -18.04
CA ILE A 241 13.39 -16.81 -18.03
C ILE A 241 14.12 -18.16 -18.12
N GLU A 242 13.66 -19.17 -17.38
CA GLU A 242 14.25 -20.52 -17.35
C GLU A 242 14.05 -21.28 -18.66
N SER A 243 12.85 -21.19 -19.26
CA SER A 243 12.55 -21.84 -20.53
C SER A 243 13.16 -21.13 -21.73
N GLY A 244 13.59 -19.87 -21.57
CA GLY A 244 14.05 -19.02 -22.67
C GLY A 244 12.93 -18.59 -23.61
N GLU A 245 11.66 -18.78 -23.21
CA GLU A 245 10.50 -18.42 -24.03
C GLU A 245 10.14 -16.94 -23.88
N GLY A 246 10.07 -16.26 -25.03
CA GLY A 246 9.55 -14.90 -25.13
C GLY A 246 10.61 -13.80 -25.16
N LYS A 247 10.26 -12.68 -25.79
CA LYS A 247 11.11 -11.48 -25.82
C LYS A 247 10.87 -10.64 -24.57
N ILE A 248 11.63 -10.91 -23.52
CA ILE A 248 11.61 -10.09 -22.29
C ILE A 248 12.34 -8.77 -22.57
N ARG A 249 11.62 -7.64 -22.49
CA ARG A 249 12.22 -6.30 -22.61
C ARG A 249 12.62 -5.80 -21.22
N LEU A 250 13.85 -6.08 -20.82
CA LEU A 250 14.42 -5.56 -19.57
C LEU A 250 15.09 -4.20 -19.79
N PRO A 251 15.17 -3.35 -18.74
CA PRO A 251 16.03 -2.18 -18.78
C PRO A 251 17.48 -2.60 -19.01
N GLU A 252 18.29 -1.71 -19.59
CA GLU A 252 19.69 -1.99 -19.89
C GLU A 252 20.51 -2.28 -18.63
N ARG A 253 20.22 -1.54 -17.55
CA ARG A 253 20.77 -1.77 -16.23
C ARG A 253 19.77 -1.35 -15.16
N LEU A 254 19.85 -2.04 -14.03
CA LEU A 254 19.08 -1.78 -12.82
C LEU A 254 20.08 -1.76 -11.66
N MET A 255 20.00 -0.73 -10.82
CA MET A 255 20.90 -0.60 -9.66
C MET A 255 20.08 -0.71 -8.39
N LEU A 256 20.55 -1.50 -7.43
CA LEU A 256 19.95 -1.59 -6.10
C LEU A 256 20.91 -0.93 -5.12
N PHE A 257 20.43 0.02 -4.31
CA PHE A 257 21.28 0.79 -3.41
C PHE A 257 20.74 0.86 -1.99
N GLY A 258 21.61 0.52 -1.04
CA GLY A 258 21.33 0.68 0.39
C GLY A 258 20.14 -0.14 0.85
N ILE A 259 20.00 -1.37 0.34
CA ILE A 259 18.96 -2.33 0.75
C ILE A 259 19.65 -3.39 1.60
N SER A 260 19.34 -3.42 2.89
CA SER A 260 19.93 -4.39 3.84
C SER A 260 19.21 -5.73 3.86
N SER A 261 17.97 -5.79 3.37
CA SER A 261 17.20 -7.02 3.23
C SER A 261 16.18 -6.90 2.10
N LEU A 262 15.96 -8.01 1.41
CA LEU A 262 14.88 -8.18 0.43
C LEU A 262 14.11 -9.45 0.79
N PRO A 263 12.78 -9.48 0.58
CA PRO A 263 12.04 -10.72 0.67
C PRO A 263 12.62 -11.75 -0.31
N PRO A 264 12.65 -13.05 0.02
CA PRO A 264 13.29 -14.08 -0.81
C PRO A 264 12.83 -14.07 -2.27
N MET A 265 11.57 -13.74 -2.54
CA MET A 265 11.03 -13.67 -3.91
C MET A 265 11.67 -12.58 -4.80
N PHE A 266 12.37 -11.60 -4.22
CA PHE A 266 13.03 -10.51 -4.94
C PHE A 266 14.51 -10.82 -5.26
N LEU A 267 15.05 -11.94 -4.76
CA LEU A 267 16.43 -12.39 -4.95
C LEU A 267 16.50 -13.40 -6.10
#